data_AF-A0A9X1SIJ7-F1
#
_entry.id   AF-A0A9X1SIJ7-F1
#
_cell.length_a   1.000
_cell.length_b   1.000
_cell.length_c   1.000
_cell.angle_alpha   90.00
_cell.angle_beta   90.00
_cell.angle_gamma   90.00
#
_symmetry.space_group_name_H-M   'P 1'
#
loop_
_entity.id
_entity.type
_entity.pdbx_description
1 polymer ?
#
loop_
_entity_poly.entity_id
_entity_poly.type
_entity_poly.pdbx_seq_one_letter_code
_entity_poly.pdbx_strand_id
1 'polypeptide(L)'
;MNELVKTSIFVGIATLFTIGAIASRPVLAPSNPQDEVGKPLFPEFTNPDQAANLSITKYDSEIVTLNTLTLEDSPTGWIVTSEGGYPADASEQVRAAATALIDLKVIDAFDALPSQLAEFGLVKPDVETLDITDSGVGELVVIADSSKKPLAELIIGKQDASQPAIRYVRIPSRDRIYVVELNPEAFPIEFKKWIDSDLLELNPFDVTQMTFGDYSAALLQGNGSARIDRADRMEAVVDYSDIDNKWTLSSFQLPQNGRLAPAELGPGEKLNENALTAVRTALDELQLVDVVKKPAGLAENLKVEGQFNNEGLDTLILNGFLPYGTKPMKLIGDSGEISIHTRDAVKYRLLFGKEQDGGADGTRRFLMIQVELDRAALGAPEMTAVPELKEGDGVDVKKLAEEIAAIKLANDRALDAYREKENAAMRKVFEMNSRFADWYYVIPNEQYQKIMLSKERLIESPAGAAAGPKPNQSGVPLMLQGLPGAAKPPVTQPPVQSMQPATKPAAEEAKPADAGKPADTPEKPAEEKPKSEEAPKSETPAEEKPAADAPKAEAPSAEKPAEPATETPAPEESK
;
A
#
# COMPACT_ATOMS: atom_id res chain seq x y z
N MET A 1 8.64 -7.49 -62.61
CA MET A 1 8.91 -6.14 -62.08
C MET A 1 10.01 -5.52 -62.90
N ASN A 2 9.93 -4.22 -63.18
CA ASN A 2 10.99 -3.46 -63.85
C ASN A 2 12.20 -3.32 -62.90
N GLU A 3 13.44 -3.36 -63.40
CA GLU A 3 14.66 -3.32 -62.58
C GLU A 3 14.73 -2.04 -61.72
N LEU A 4 14.34 -0.90 -62.30
CA LEU A 4 14.23 0.38 -61.59
C LEU A 4 13.39 0.29 -60.30
N VAL A 5 12.30 -0.49 -60.30
CA VAL A 5 11.41 -0.64 -59.14
C VAL A 5 12.10 -1.43 -58.02
N LYS A 6 12.89 -2.46 -58.38
CA LYS A 6 13.71 -3.20 -57.40
C LYS A 6 14.76 -2.28 -56.78
N THR A 7 15.48 -1.51 -57.60
CA THR A 7 16.51 -0.57 -57.13
C THR A 7 15.93 0.47 -56.18
N SER A 8 14.77 1.07 -56.49
CA SER A 8 14.12 2.02 -55.58
C SER A 8 13.68 1.40 -54.25
N ILE A 9 13.25 0.13 -54.24
CA ILE A 9 12.91 -0.59 -53.01
C ILE A 9 14.17 -0.85 -52.16
N PHE A 10 15.26 -1.31 -52.76
CA PHE A 10 16.52 -1.53 -52.04
C PHE A 10 17.13 -0.23 -51.49
N VAL A 11 17.04 0.88 -52.23
CA VAL A 11 17.47 2.20 -51.73
C VAL A 11 16.59 2.65 -50.55
N GLY A 12 15.26 2.53 -50.65
CA GLY A 12 14.36 2.87 -49.54
C GLY A 12 14.60 2.04 -48.28
N ILE A 13 14.83 0.73 -48.44
CA ILE A 13 15.22 -0.18 -47.34
C ILE A 13 16.57 0.24 -46.74
N ALA A 14 17.58 0.54 -47.57
CA ALA A 14 18.88 0.99 -47.09
C ALA A 14 18.80 2.33 -46.32
N THR A 15 17.98 3.28 -46.77
CA THR A 15 17.72 4.54 -46.04
C THR A 15 17.03 4.27 -44.70
N LEU A 16 16.04 3.38 -44.64
CA LEU A 16 15.38 2.97 -43.39
C LEU A 16 16.37 2.33 -42.40
N PHE A 17 17.20 1.39 -42.87
CA PHE A 17 18.26 0.81 -42.03
C PHE A 17 19.31 1.84 -41.60
N THR A 18 19.64 2.82 -42.43
CA THR A 18 20.58 3.89 -42.07
C THR A 18 19.99 4.81 -40.99
N ILE A 19 18.71 5.17 -41.09
CA ILE A 19 18.01 5.96 -40.07
C ILE A 19 17.91 5.16 -38.76
N GLY A 20 17.51 3.89 -38.82
CA GLY A 20 17.50 3.00 -37.66
C GLY A 20 18.88 2.86 -37.00
N ALA A 21 19.94 2.65 -37.80
CA ALA A 21 21.31 2.57 -37.31
C ALA A 21 21.91 3.90 -36.81
N ILE A 22 21.24 5.04 -37.05
CA ILE A 22 21.58 6.32 -36.42
C ILE A 22 20.79 6.49 -35.12
N ALA A 23 19.50 6.17 -35.11
CA ALA A 23 18.64 6.25 -33.93
C ALA A 23 19.00 5.24 -32.83
N SER A 24 19.55 4.08 -33.20
CA SER A 24 20.00 3.03 -32.27
C SER A 24 21.50 3.11 -31.91
N ARG A 25 22.19 4.22 -32.23
CA ARG A 25 23.59 4.39 -31.79
C ARG A 25 23.62 4.68 -30.29
N PRO A 26 24.39 3.91 -29.48
CA PRO A 26 24.68 4.33 -28.13
C PRO A 26 25.46 5.65 -28.17
N VAL A 27 25.18 6.55 -27.23
CA VAL A 27 25.90 7.81 -27.08
C VAL A 27 27.32 7.49 -26.59
N LEU A 28 28.25 7.38 -27.54
CA LEU A 28 29.67 7.20 -27.24
C LEU A 28 30.17 8.44 -26.48
N ALA A 29 30.79 8.21 -25.32
CA ALA A 29 31.44 9.26 -24.56
C ALA A 29 32.57 9.91 -25.39
N PRO A 30 32.88 11.21 -25.19
CA PRO A 30 34.04 11.84 -25.82
C PRO A 30 35.32 11.05 -25.55
N SER A 31 36.19 10.95 -26.56
CA SER A 31 37.43 10.17 -26.48
C SER A 31 38.45 10.70 -25.45
N ASN A 32 38.25 11.92 -24.94
CA ASN A 32 38.97 12.46 -23.80
C ASN A 32 37.99 12.71 -22.65
N PRO A 33 38.16 12.10 -21.46
CA PRO A 33 37.32 12.35 -20.29
C PRO A 33 37.20 13.84 -19.92
N GLN A 34 38.28 14.60 -20.03
CA GLN A 34 38.29 16.01 -19.61
C GLN A 34 37.36 16.90 -20.44
N ASP A 35 36.94 16.46 -21.63
CA ASP A 35 36.01 17.21 -22.48
C ASP A 35 34.59 17.22 -21.91
N GLU A 36 34.26 16.36 -20.94
CA GLU A 36 32.95 16.36 -20.25
C GLU A 36 32.91 17.28 -19.02
N VAL A 37 34.06 17.73 -18.50
CA VAL A 37 34.14 18.55 -17.28
C VAL A 37 33.43 19.89 -17.46
N GLY A 38 32.63 20.25 -16.45
CA GLY A 38 31.77 21.44 -16.44
C GLY A 38 30.46 21.30 -17.21
N LYS A 39 30.22 20.17 -17.90
CA LYS A 39 28.96 19.92 -18.64
C LYS A 39 27.95 19.14 -17.78
N PRO A 40 26.65 19.22 -18.09
CA PRO A 40 25.63 18.32 -17.52
C PRO A 40 25.93 16.87 -17.90
N LEU A 41 25.75 15.94 -16.96
CA LEU A 41 25.97 14.52 -17.19
C LEU A 41 24.90 13.91 -18.12
N PHE A 42 23.67 14.42 -18.03
CA PHE A 42 22.51 13.99 -18.83
C PHE A 42 21.98 15.14 -19.72
N PRO A 43 22.68 15.53 -20.80
CA PRO A 43 22.34 16.72 -21.58
C PRO A 43 21.01 16.65 -22.36
N GLU A 44 20.43 15.45 -22.54
CA GLU A 44 19.08 15.30 -23.12
C GLU A 44 17.97 15.52 -22.07
N PHE A 45 18.24 15.28 -20.79
CA PHE A 45 17.27 15.42 -19.71
C PHE A 45 17.32 16.86 -19.19
N THR A 46 16.29 17.64 -19.53
CA THR A 46 16.28 19.10 -19.30
C THR A 46 15.00 19.61 -18.63
N ASN A 47 13.99 18.76 -18.46
CA ASN A 47 12.74 19.09 -17.79
C ASN A 47 12.33 17.93 -16.86
N PRO A 48 12.17 18.16 -15.53
CA PRO A 48 11.79 17.10 -14.60
C PRO A 48 10.38 16.54 -14.87
N ASP A 49 9.47 17.33 -15.47
CA ASP A 49 8.11 16.88 -15.83
C ASP A 49 8.10 15.87 -17.01
N GLN A 50 9.25 15.50 -17.55
CA GLN A 50 9.37 14.38 -18.51
C GLN A 50 9.43 13.01 -17.80
N ALA A 51 9.72 12.98 -16.50
CA ALA A 51 9.79 11.74 -15.73
C ALA A 51 8.39 11.14 -15.52
N ALA A 52 8.17 9.94 -16.06
CA ALA A 52 6.96 9.13 -15.84
C ALA A 52 7.28 7.78 -15.17
N ASN A 53 8.56 7.50 -14.92
CA ASN A 53 9.01 6.33 -14.18
C ASN A 53 10.31 6.66 -13.45
N LEU A 54 10.41 6.18 -12.21
CA LEU A 54 11.62 6.23 -11.37
C LEU A 54 11.86 4.83 -10.82
N SER A 55 13.09 4.33 -10.89
CA SER A 55 13.50 3.08 -10.26
C SER A 55 14.79 3.29 -9.47
N ILE A 56 14.79 2.85 -8.21
CA ILE A 56 15.94 2.91 -7.30
C ILE A 56 16.24 1.49 -6.86
N THR A 57 17.46 1.01 -7.10
CA THR A 57 17.91 -0.34 -6.73
C THR A 57 19.15 -0.26 -5.87
N LYS A 58 19.13 -0.92 -4.71
CA LYS A 58 20.21 -0.91 -3.73
C LYS A 58 20.50 -2.33 -3.24
N TYR A 59 21.77 -2.65 -3.13
CA TYR A 59 22.21 -3.92 -2.57
C TYR A 59 22.34 -3.84 -1.06
N ASP A 60 21.69 -4.76 -0.36
CA ASP A 60 21.85 -5.00 1.07
C ASP A 60 22.91 -6.08 1.27
N SER A 61 24.07 -5.68 1.81
CA SER A 61 25.19 -6.58 2.07
C SER A 61 25.06 -7.43 3.34
N GLU A 62 24.10 -7.13 4.24
CA GLU A 62 23.89 -7.90 5.47
C GLU A 62 23.06 -9.15 5.19
N ILE A 63 22.02 -9.02 4.37
CA ILE A 63 21.13 -10.12 3.99
C ILE A 63 21.32 -10.63 2.55
N VAL A 64 22.22 -10.02 1.76
CA VAL A 64 22.58 -10.44 0.39
C VAL A 64 21.36 -10.37 -0.54
N THR A 65 20.65 -9.24 -0.52
CA THR A 65 19.46 -8.99 -1.36
C THR A 65 19.57 -7.71 -2.16
N LEU A 66 18.88 -7.67 -3.30
CA LEU A 66 18.67 -6.45 -4.07
C LEU A 66 17.28 -5.91 -3.75
N ASN A 67 17.25 -4.78 -3.06
CA ASN A 67 16.02 -4.05 -2.75
C ASN A 67 15.77 -3.10 -3.92
N THR A 68 14.56 -3.13 -4.50
CA THR A 68 14.19 -2.31 -5.66
C THR A 68 12.86 -1.61 -5.39
N LEU A 69 12.85 -0.29 -5.46
CA LEU A 69 11.65 0.53 -5.46
C LEU A 69 11.41 1.04 -6.88
N THR A 70 10.22 0.83 -7.44
CA THR A 70 9.87 1.31 -8.78
C THR A 70 8.54 2.03 -8.77
N LEU A 71 8.54 3.30 -9.19
CA LEU A 71 7.37 4.16 -9.31
C LEU A 71 7.02 4.43 -10.77
N GLU A 72 5.73 4.56 -11.05
CA GLU A 72 5.19 4.86 -12.38
C GLU A 72 4.07 5.88 -12.29
N ASP A 73 4.09 6.87 -13.19
CA ASP A 73 2.99 7.81 -13.36
C ASP A 73 1.81 7.09 -14.04
N SER A 74 0.61 7.31 -13.52
CA SER A 74 -0.61 6.66 -14.00
C SER A 74 -1.77 7.67 -14.10
N PRO A 75 -2.85 7.34 -14.84
CA PRO A 75 -4.02 8.23 -14.94
C PRO A 75 -4.68 8.59 -13.60
N THR A 76 -4.36 7.87 -12.51
CA THR A 76 -4.84 8.10 -11.15
C THR A 76 -3.78 8.68 -10.20
N GLY A 77 -2.65 9.17 -10.74
CA GLY A 77 -1.47 9.61 -9.99
C GLY A 77 -0.36 8.56 -9.95
N TRP A 78 0.72 8.84 -9.22
CA TRP A 78 1.85 7.92 -9.12
C TRP A 78 1.47 6.63 -8.38
N ILE A 79 2.09 5.51 -8.79
CA ILE A 79 1.95 4.21 -8.12
C ILE A 79 3.31 3.55 -7.87
N VAL A 80 3.44 2.87 -6.73
CA VAL A 80 4.58 1.99 -6.41
C VAL A 80 4.34 0.62 -7.05
N THR A 81 4.93 0.41 -8.22
CA THR A 81 4.80 -0.82 -9.01
C THR A 81 5.51 -2.03 -8.40
N SER A 82 6.60 -1.81 -7.64
CA SER A 82 7.27 -2.89 -6.88
C SER A 82 6.32 -3.52 -5.85
N GLU A 83 5.50 -2.69 -5.17
CA GLU A 83 4.50 -3.13 -4.18
C GLU A 83 3.12 -3.37 -4.80
N GLY A 84 3.06 -3.96 -6.00
CA GLY A 84 1.81 -4.37 -6.65
C GLY A 84 0.91 -3.22 -7.12
N GLY A 85 1.43 -2.00 -7.22
CA GLY A 85 0.71 -0.81 -7.70
C GLY A 85 0.00 -0.03 -6.61
N TYR A 86 0.63 0.17 -5.45
CA TYR A 86 0.08 0.98 -4.36
C TYR A 86 0.09 2.48 -4.70
N PRO A 87 -0.98 3.27 -4.45
CA PRO A 87 -1.00 4.71 -4.71
C PRO A 87 0.10 5.47 -3.95
N ALA A 88 0.78 6.38 -4.63
CA ALA A 88 1.94 7.12 -4.13
C ALA A 88 1.70 8.63 -4.21
N ASP A 89 1.96 9.37 -3.12
CA ASP A 89 2.10 10.83 -3.19
C ASP A 89 3.58 11.15 -3.42
N ALA A 90 4.00 10.89 -4.66
CA ALA A 90 5.40 10.92 -5.09
C ALA A 90 5.73 12.09 -6.03
N SER A 91 4.76 12.92 -6.41
CA SER A 91 4.89 13.88 -7.52
C SER A 91 6.04 14.87 -7.30
N GLU A 92 6.13 15.45 -6.10
CA GLU A 92 7.18 16.42 -5.76
C GLU A 92 8.54 15.75 -5.49
N GLN A 93 8.54 14.53 -4.94
CA GLN A 93 9.73 13.74 -4.68
C GLN A 93 10.36 13.26 -5.99
N VAL A 94 9.57 12.81 -6.98
CA VAL A 94 10.07 12.45 -8.31
C VAL A 94 10.56 13.71 -9.04
N ARG A 95 9.84 14.84 -8.95
CA ARG A 95 10.30 16.14 -9.48
C ARG A 95 11.66 16.54 -8.89
N ALA A 96 11.85 16.37 -7.58
CA ALA A 96 13.10 16.66 -6.89
C ALA A 96 14.24 15.72 -7.33
N ALA A 97 13.99 14.40 -7.37
CA ALA A 97 14.94 13.39 -7.85
C ALA A 97 15.36 13.65 -9.31
N ALA A 98 14.40 13.96 -10.18
CA ALA A 98 14.63 14.36 -11.56
C ALA A 98 15.50 15.62 -11.66
N THR A 99 15.16 16.66 -10.91
CA THR A 99 15.94 17.92 -10.87
C THR A 99 17.38 17.68 -10.41
N ALA A 100 17.60 16.83 -9.40
CA ALA A 100 18.93 16.47 -8.93
C ALA A 100 19.80 15.77 -9.99
N LEU A 101 19.21 15.05 -10.96
CA LEU A 101 19.93 14.48 -12.11
C LEU A 101 20.12 15.47 -13.27
N ILE A 102 19.20 16.42 -13.46
CA ILE A 102 19.29 17.47 -14.49
C ILE A 102 20.41 18.47 -14.14
N ASP A 103 20.49 18.90 -12.88
CA ASP A 103 21.51 19.85 -12.40
C ASP A 103 22.92 19.23 -12.26
N LEU A 104 23.03 17.91 -12.42
CA LEU A 104 24.24 17.14 -12.17
C LEU A 104 25.35 17.46 -13.18
N LYS A 105 26.39 18.16 -12.70
CA LYS A 105 27.55 18.58 -13.50
C LYS A 105 28.78 17.74 -13.19
N VAL A 106 29.52 17.41 -14.24
CA VAL A 106 30.80 16.69 -14.13
C VAL A 106 31.87 17.63 -13.58
N ILE A 107 32.45 17.29 -12.43
CA ILE A 107 33.57 18.01 -11.81
C ILE A 107 34.91 17.46 -12.30
N ASP A 108 35.00 16.14 -12.40
CA ASP A 108 36.13 15.43 -13.02
C ASP A 108 35.62 14.13 -13.66
N ALA A 109 36.39 13.56 -14.59
CA ALA A 109 36.04 12.30 -15.22
C ALA A 109 37.29 11.53 -15.66
N PHE A 110 37.26 10.21 -15.54
CA PHE A 110 38.36 9.34 -15.97
C PHE A 110 37.85 7.96 -16.41
N ASP A 111 38.49 7.39 -17.43
CA ASP A 111 38.19 6.03 -17.88
C ASP A 111 38.64 5.02 -16.82
N ALA A 112 37.86 3.95 -16.62
CA ALA A 112 38.11 2.97 -15.57
C ALA A 112 37.97 1.54 -16.08
N LEU A 113 38.85 0.66 -15.63
CA LEU A 113 38.75 -0.77 -15.90
C LEU A 113 37.62 -1.39 -15.05
N PRO A 114 36.92 -2.44 -15.53
CA PRO A 114 35.88 -3.11 -14.75
C PRO A 114 36.33 -3.55 -13.35
N SER A 115 37.59 -3.96 -13.18
CA SER A 115 38.17 -4.34 -11.89
C SER A 115 38.28 -3.20 -10.88
N GLN A 116 38.26 -1.94 -11.33
CA GLN A 116 38.37 -0.75 -10.46
C GLN A 116 36.99 -0.30 -9.93
N LEU A 117 35.89 -0.74 -10.55
CA LEU A 117 34.53 -0.30 -10.18
C LEU A 117 34.20 -0.60 -8.71
N ALA A 118 34.63 -1.77 -8.20
CA ALA A 118 34.48 -2.16 -6.80
C ALA A 118 35.19 -1.20 -5.82
N GLU A 119 36.33 -0.62 -6.22
CA GLU A 119 37.08 0.33 -5.41
C GLU A 119 36.28 1.62 -5.20
N PHE A 120 35.48 2.04 -6.18
CA PHE A 120 34.63 3.23 -6.13
C PHE A 120 33.18 2.97 -5.74
N GLY A 121 32.75 1.71 -5.58
CA GLY A 121 31.34 1.39 -5.29
C GLY A 121 30.44 1.48 -6.53
N LEU A 122 30.94 1.13 -7.71
CA LEU A 122 30.28 1.34 -9.01
C LEU A 122 30.01 0.04 -9.77
N VAL A 123 30.03 -1.11 -9.09
CA VAL A 123 29.49 -2.37 -9.64
C VAL A 123 27.97 -2.23 -9.73
N LYS A 124 27.38 -2.64 -10.86
CA LYS A 124 25.93 -2.49 -11.10
C LYS A 124 25.14 -3.44 -10.18
N PRO A 125 24.14 -2.97 -9.42
CA PRO A 125 23.23 -3.82 -8.68
C PRO A 125 22.25 -4.50 -9.65
N ASP A 126 22.56 -5.71 -10.10
CA ASP A 126 21.79 -6.43 -11.13
C ASP A 126 21.66 -7.93 -10.80
N VAL A 127 20.43 -8.41 -10.63
CA VAL A 127 20.12 -9.78 -10.20
C VAL A 127 20.69 -10.84 -11.15
N GLU A 128 20.83 -10.53 -12.44
CA GLU A 128 21.32 -11.50 -13.43
C GLU A 128 22.84 -11.63 -13.48
N THR A 129 23.58 -10.62 -13.02
CA THR A 129 25.04 -10.55 -13.15
C THR A 129 25.82 -10.43 -11.85
N LEU A 130 25.14 -10.16 -10.72
CA LEU A 130 25.77 -9.96 -9.42
C LEU A 130 26.00 -11.28 -8.70
N ASP A 131 27.27 -11.58 -8.38
CA ASP A 131 27.64 -12.72 -7.55
C ASP A 131 27.61 -12.35 -6.05
N ILE A 132 27.32 -13.33 -5.19
CA ILE A 132 27.31 -13.16 -3.71
C ILE A 132 28.67 -12.67 -3.17
N THR A 133 29.75 -12.91 -3.92
CA THR A 133 31.11 -12.47 -3.59
C THR A 133 31.45 -11.06 -4.08
N ASP A 134 30.57 -10.41 -4.84
CA ASP A 134 30.83 -9.07 -5.36
C ASP A 134 30.86 -8.03 -4.25
N SER A 135 31.74 -7.05 -4.42
CA SER A 135 31.96 -5.98 -3.45
C SER A 135 32.03 -4.64 -4.16
N GLY A 136 31.67 -3.56 -3.44
CA GLY A 136 31.55 -2.25 -4.07
C GLY A 136 30.39 -2.17 -5.08
N VAL A 137 29.28 -2.81 -4.75
CA VAL A 137 28.00 -2.62 -5.44
C VAL A 137 27.49 -1.22 -5.15
N GLY A 138 27.08 -0.51 -6.21
CA GLY A 138 26.51 0.83 -6.12
C GLY A 138 24.99 0.82 -5.99
N GLU A 139 24.41 2.02 -5.87
CA GLU A 139 22.98 2.24 -5.91
C GLU A 139 22.58 2.71 -7.32
N LEU A 140 21.67 2.01 -8.00
CA LEU A 140 21.25 2.33 -9.36
C LEU A 140 19.95 3.14 -9.33
N VAL A 141 20.01 4.35 -9.89
CA VAL A 141 18.86 5.22 -10.12
C VAL A 141 18.59 5.31 -11.62
N VAL A 142 17.34 5.06 -12.01
CA VAL A 142 16.87 5.14 -13.40
C VAL A 142 15.63 6.03 -13.46
N ILE A 143 15.64 7.03 -14.34
CA ILE A 143 14.46 7.84 -14.66
C ILE A 143 14.15 7.67 -16.15
N ALA A 144 12.88 7.40 -16.47
CA ALA A 144 12.40 7.19 -17.83
C ALA A 144 11.13 8.01 -18.13
N ASP A 145 10.89 8.23 -19.42
CA ASP A 145 9.68 8.89 -19.93
C ASP A 145 8.47 7.96 -19.99
N SER A 146 7.32 8.49 -20.40
CA SER A 146 6.07 7.74 -20.56
C SER A 146 6.09 6.67 -21.65
N SER A 147 7.12 6.65 -22.50
CA SER A 147 7.40 5.58 -23.47
C SER A 147 8.39 4.54 -22.93
N LYS A 148 8.75 4.62 -21.63
CA LYS A 148 9.80 3.83 -20.97
C LYS A 148 11.20 4.04 -21.59
N LYS A 149 11.46 5.13 -22.32
CA LYS A 149 12.81 5.49 -22.76
C LYS A 149 13.58 6.05 -21.56
N PRO A 150 14.77 5.54 -21.20
CA PRO A 150 15.57 6.13 -20.14
C PRO A 150 16.00 7.56 -20.51
N LEU A 151 15.74 8.50 -19.61
CA LEU A 151 16.18 9.89 -19.65
C LEU A 151 17.51 10.04 -18.88
N ALA A 152 17.64 9.33 -17.76
CA ALA A 152 18.87 9.23 -16.98
C ALA A 152 19.02 7.82 -16.39
N GLU A 153 20.25 7.32 -16.34
CA GLU A 153 20.62 6.05 -15.72
C GLU A 153 21.96 6.26 -15.02
N LEU A 154 21.99 6.14 -13.69
CA LEU A 154 23.12 6.49 -12.85
C LEU A 154 23.37 5.45 -11.76
N ILE A 155 24.59 4.89 -11.72
CA ILE A 155 25.10 4.17 -10.55
C ILE A 155 25.78 5.20 -9.65
N ILE A 156 25.27 5.33 -8.43
CA ILE A 156 25.83 6.16 -7.35
C ILE A 156 26.73 5.27 -6.50
N GLY A 157 27.99 5.68 -6.35
CA GLY A 157 29.00 4.97 -5.59
C GLY A 157 29.40 5.67 -4.30
N LYS A 158 30.65 5.43 -3.91
CA LYS A 158 31.25 5.95 -2.68
C LYS A 158 31.32 7.47 -2.69
N GLN A 159 31.21 8.02 -1.49
CA GLN A 159 31.49 9.42 -1.21
C GLN A 159 33.00 9.66 -1.19
N ASP A 160 33.45 10.84 -1.61
CA ASP A 160 34.85 11.23 -1.45
C ASP A 160 35.21 11.37 0.04
N ALA A 161 36.41 10.92 0.39
CA ALA A 161 36.88 10.90 1.78
C ALA A 161 37.24 12.29 2.32
N SER A 162 37.52 13.26 1.46
CA SER A 162 37.89 14.64 1.83
C SER A 162 36.74 15.62 1.66
N GLN A 163 35.83 15.37 0.72
CA GLN A 163 34.72 16.27 0.37
C GLN A 163 33.37 15.54 0.42
N PRO A 164 32.62 15.59 1.54
CA PRO A 164 31.40 14.80 1.72
C PRO A 164 30.27 15.03 0.71
N ALA A 165 30.22 16.19 0.05
CA ALA A 165 29.24 16.49 -1.00
C ALA A 165 29.59 15.81 -2.35
N ILE A 166 30.83 15.35 -2.51
CA ILE A 166 31.35 14.76 -3.74
C ILE A 166 31.17 13.24 -3.71
N ARG A 167 30.73 12.69 -4.84
CA ARG A 167 30.53 11.25 -5.05
C ARG A 167 31.12 10.80 -6.38
N TYR A 168 31.58 9.55 -6.40
CA TYR A 168 31.89 8.84 -7.64
C TYR A 168 30.61 8.24 -8.19
N VAL A 169 30.36 8.44 -9.49
CA VAL A 169 29.17 7.93 -10.20
C VAL A 169 29.54 7.37 -11.58
N ARG A 170 28.69 6.52 -12.14
CA ARG A 170 28.86 5.94 -13.49
C ARG A 170 27.54 5.82 -14.23
N ILE A 171 27.55 6.10 -15.53
CA ILE A 171 26.45 5.71 -16.44
C ILE A 171 26.73 4.27 -16.89
N PRO A 172 25.83 3.28 -16.70
CA PRO A 172 26.09 1.87 -16.97
C PRO A 172 26.58 1.55 -18.39
N SER A 173 26.10 2.30 -19.39
CA SER A 173 26.48 2.17 -20.80
C SER A 173 27.85 2.79 -21.16
N ARG A 174 28.61 3.31 -20.19
CA ARG A 174 29.91 3.97 -20.39
C ARG A 174 30.98 3.38 -19.47
N ASP A 175 32.19 3.17 -19.98
CA ASP A 175 33.34 2.68 -19.21
C ASP A 175 34.17 3.82 -18.58
N ARG A 176 33.44 4.74 -17.94
CA ARG A 176 33.96 5.98 -17.36
C ARG A 176 33.38 6.21 -15.97
N ILE A 177 34.23 6.67 -15.06
CA ILE A 177 33.83 7.17 -13.75
C ILE A 177 33.77 8.69 -13.83
N TYR A 178 32.72 9.25 -13.24
CA TYR A 178 32.49 10.68 -13.12
C TYR A 178 32.55 11.07 -11.64
N VAL A 179 33.09 12.25 -11.36
CA VAL A 179 33.09 12.88 -10.05
C VAL A 179 32.08 14.01 -10.11
N VAL A 180 31.10 14.00 -9.19
CA VAL A 180 29.97 14.93 -9.18
C VAL A 180 29.66 15.38 -7.75
N GLU A 181 29.03 16.54 -7.60
CA GLU A 181 28.38 16.96 -6.35
C GLU A 181 26.95 16.41 -6.36
N LEU A 182 26.61 15.55 -5.39
CA LEU A 182 25.31 14.85 -5.36
C LEU A 182 24.89 14.53 -3.94
N ASN A 183 23.73 15.06 -3.52
CA ASN A 183 23.07 14.61 -2.29
C ASN A 183 22.29 13.30 -2.57
N PRO A 184 22.66 12.15 -1.97
CA PRO A 184 21.94 10.90 -2.16
C PRO A 184 20.54 10.91 -1.52
N GLU A 185 20.25 11.83 -0.59
CA GLU A 185 18.91 11.97 0.02
C GLU A 185 17.82 12.37 -0.99
N ALA A 186 18.19 12.73 -2.23
CA ALA A 186 17.26 12.92 -3.34
C ALA A 186 16.68 11.58 -3.86
N PHE A 187 17.25 10.43 -3.49
CA PHE A 187 16.86 9.10 -3.96
C PHE A 187 16.61 8.12 -2.78
N PRO A 188 15.70 8.45 -1.85
CA PRO A 188 15.35 7.51 -0.77
C PRO A 188 14.78 6.22 -1.36
N ILE A 189 15.23 5.06 -0.89
CA ILE A 189 14.67 3.77 -1.31
C ILE A 189 13.53 3.32 -0.38
N GLU A 190 13.41 3.95 0.78
CA GLU A 190 12.42 3.59 1.80
C GLU A 190 11.01 3.96 1.31
N PHE A 191 10.18 2.94 1.06
CA PHE A 191 8.79 3.04 0.61
C PHE A 191 8.01 4.21 1.26
N LYS A 192 8.12 4.35 2.58
CA LYS A 192 7.51 5.41 3.43
C LYS A 192 7.84 6.86 3.03
N LYS A 193 8.81 7.10 2.16
CA LYS A 193 9.20 8.44 1.67
C LYS A 193 8.42 8.87 0.43
N TRP A 194 7.67 7.95 -0.18
CA TRP A 194 6.98 8.12 -1.47
C TRP A 194 5.46 7.99 -1.39
N ILE A 195 4.94 7.73 -0.20
CA ILE A 195 3.52 7.51 0.06
C ILE A 195 2.99 8.50 1.07
N ASP A 196 1.69 8.73 1.00
CA ASP A 196 0.94 9.53 1.96
C ASP A 196 1.05 8.94 3.39
N SER A 197 1.36 9.81 4.35
CA SER A 197 1.46 9.48 5.78
C SER A 197 0.13 9.52 6.51
N ASP A 198 -0.86 10.29 6.03
CA ASP A 198 -2.22 10.30 6.58
C ASP A 198 -3.03 9.18 5.92
N LEU A 199 -2.71 7.94 6.28
CA LEU A 199 -3.41 6.78 5.75
C LEU A 199 -4.91 6.76 6.13
N LEU A 200 -5.28 7.33 7.29
CA LEU A 200 -6.62 7.20 7.85
C LEU A 200 -7.58 8.32 7.44
N GLU A 201 -7.08 9.46 6.95
CA GLU A 201 -7.84 10.69 6.73
C GLU A 201 -8.67 11.06 7.98
N LEU A 202 -8.01 10.92 9.14
CA LEU A 202 -8.60 11.02 10.47
C LEU A 202 -7.96 12.19 11.21
N ASN A 203 -8.75 13.25 11.40
CA ASN A 203 -8.39 14.33 12.29
C ASN A 203 -8.38 13.84 13.77
N PRO A 204 -7.24 13.90 14.50
CA PRO A 204 -7.16 13.42 15.87
C PRO A 204 -8.08 14.18 16.85
N PHE A 205 -8.46 15.42 16.51
CA PHE A 205 -9.40 16.24 17.29
C PHE A 205 -10.87 15.85 17.07
N ASP A 206 -11.18 14.98 16.11
CA ASP A 206 -12.52 14.38 15.94
C ASP A 206 -12.68 13.07 16.71
N VAL A 207 -11.62 12.49 17.27
CA VAL A 207 -11.69 11.24 18.07
C VAL A 207 -12.46 11.46 19.37
N THR A 208 -13.61 10.83 19.53
CA THR A 208 -14.46 10.93 20.73
C THR A 208 -14.28 9.77 21.70
N GLN A 209 -14.00 8.56 21.20
CA GLN A 209 -13.80 7.36 22.01
C GLN A 209 -12.74 6.44 21.39
N MET A 210 -11.97 5.76 22.25
CA MET A 210 -11.09 4.66 21.84
C MET A 210 -11.37 3.42 22.69
N THR A 211 -11.55 2.27 22.02
CA THR A 211 -11.68 0.96 22.65
C THR A 211 -10.45 0.11 22.35
N PHE A 212 -9.68 -0.24 23.37
CA PHE A 212 -8.51 -1.11 23.30
C PHE A 212 -8.88 -2.55 23.64
N GLY A 213 -8.73 -3.48 22.69
CA GLY A 213 -8.82 -4.91 22.92
C GLY A 213 -7.43 -5.54 22.96
N ASP A 214 -6.80 -5.54 24.14
CA ASP A 214 -5.48 -6.14 24.36
C ASP A 214 -5.61 -7.64 24.60
N TYR A 215 -5.26 -8.42 23.56
CA TYR A 215 -5.28 -9.87 23.58
C TYR A 215 -4.21 -10.42 22.63
N SER A 216 -3.93 -11.71 22.74
CA SER A 216 -3.21 -12.45 21.70
C SER A 216 -4.05 -13.64 21.26
N ALA A 217 -4.15 -13.89 19.97
CA ALA A 217 -4.87 -15.01 19.40
C ALA A 217 -3.95 -15.87 18.52
N ALA A 218 -4.19 -17.17 18.47
CA ALA A 218 -3.44 -18.10 17.64
C ALA A 218 -4.34 -19.18 17.05
N LEU A 219 -4.04 -19.61 15.82
CA LEU A 219 -4.66 -20.79 15.23
C LEU A 219 -4.01 -22.05 15.82
N LEU A 220 -4.74 -22.78 16.66
CA LEU A 220 -4.32 -24.09 17.15
C LEU A 220 -4.96 -25.19 16.30
N GLN A 221 -4.12 -25.95 15.60
CA GLN A 221 -4.52 -27.17 14.89
C GLN A 221 -4.28 -28.39 15.77
N GLY A 222 -5.29 -29.24 15.93
CA GLY A 222 -5.19 -30.46 16.74
C GLY A 222 -6.38 -31.41 16.56
N ASN A 223 -6.10 -32.72 16.56
CA ASN A 223 -7.10 -33.80 16.45
C ASN A 223 -8.11 -33.63 15.29
N GLY A 224 -7.66 -33.13 14.13
CA GLY A 224 -8.52 -32.91 12.95
C GLY A 224 -9.44 -31.69 13.06
N SER A 225 -9.24 -30.83 14.06
CA SER A 225 -9.95 -29.56 14.22
C SER A 225 -8.97 -28.40 14.28
N ALA A 226 -9.38 -27.24 13.75
CA ALA A 226 -8.68 -25.99 13.90
C ALA A 226 -9.54 -25.06 14.76
N ARG A 227 -8.94 -24.44 15.79
CA ARG A 227 -9.63 -23.50 16.68
C ARG A 227 -8.75 -22.27 16.92
N ILE A 228 -9.38 -21.11 17.04
CA ILE A 228 -8.68 -19.91 17.53
C ILE A 228 -8.63 -19.98 19.05
N ASP A 229 -7.42 -19.92 19.60
CA ASP A 229 -7.16 -19.76 21.03
C ASP A 229 -6.86 -18.27 21.26
N ARG A 230 -7.73 -17.57 21.99
CA ARG A 230 -7.58 -16.14 22.30
C ARG A 230 -7.37 -15.97 23.81
N ALA A 231 -6.27 -15.31 24.16
CA ALA A 231 -5.89 -14.97 25.53
C ALA A 231 -6.06 -13.46 25.73
N ASP A 232 -7.18 -13.06 26.33
CA ASP A 232 -7.47 -11.67 26.69
C ASP A 232 -6.61 -11.20 27.87
N ARG A 233 -6.03 -9.99 27.75
CA ARG A 233 -5.26 -9.31 28.80
C ARG A 233 -5.99 -8.10 29.35
N MET A 234 -6.67 -7.33 28.51
CA MET A 234 -7.48 -6.17 28.90
C MET A 234 -8.49 -5.82 27.80
N GLU A 235 -9.68 -5.38 28.19
CA GLU A 235 -10.53 -4.54 27.34
C GLU A 235 -10.80 -3.21 28.06
N ALA A 236 -10.55 -2.09 27.40
CA ALA A 236 -10.73 -0.76 27.98
C ALA A 236 -11.37 0.20 26.99
N VAL A 237 -12.36 0.96 27.45
CA VAL A 237 -13.04 2.01 26.69
C VAL A 237 -12.76 3.35 27.35
N VAL A 238 -12.14 4.26 26.60
CA VAL A 238 -11.88 5.63 27.05
C VAL A 238 -12.59 6.64 26.16
N ASP A 239 -13.24 7.60 26.80
CA ASP A 239 -13.99 8.68 26.14
C ASP A 239 -13.31 10.02 26.42
N TYR A 240 -13.30 10.90 25.41
CA TYR A 240 -12.77 12.25 25.51
C TYR A 240 -13.91 13.28 25.50
N SER A 241 -13.93 14.15 26.52
CA SER A 241 -14.77 15.33 26.54
C SER A 241 -14.00 16.53 25.99
N ASP A 242 -14.45 17.08 24.86
CA ASP A 242 -13.93 18.34 24.32
C ASP A 242 -14.22 19.53 25.26
N ILE A 243 -15.33 19.46 25.98
CA ILE A 243 -15.81 20.52 26.90
C ILE A 243 -14.93 20.60 28.14
N ASP A 244 -14.58 19.45 28.71
CA ASP A 244 -13.72 19.36 29.89
C ASP A 244 -12.23 19.24 29.53
N ASN A 245 -11.92 19.11 28.23
CA ASN A 245 -10.60 18.79 27.68
C ASN A 245 -9.94 17.61 28.42
N LYS A 246 -10.66 16.49 28.55
CA LYS A 246 -10.27 15.42 29.46
C LYS A 246 -10.68 14.02 29.00
N TRP A 247 -9.79 13.06 29.24
CA TRP A 247 -10.06 11.63 29.10
C TRP A 247 -10.74 11.02 30.32
N THR A 248 -11.67 10.10 30.08
CA THR A 248 -12.41 9.33 31.09
C THR A 248 -12.38 7.84 30.75
N LEU A 249 -12.42 6.98 31.76
CA LEU A 249 -12.43 5.53 31.61
C LEU A 249 -13.84 5.01 31.83
N SER A 250 -14.55 4.72 30.74
CA SER A 250 -15.98 4.34 30.77
C SER A 250 -16.19 2.84 30.96
N SER A 251 -15.23 2.02 30.52
CA SER A 251 -15.21 0.57 30.77
C SER A 251 -13.79 0.10 30.96
N PHE A 252 -13.59 -0.80 31.92
CA PHE A 252 -12.32 -1.45 32.19
C PHE A 252 -12.57 -2.90 32.60
N GLN A 253 -12.00 -3.83 31.85
CA GLN A 253 -12.19 -5.26 32.05
C GLN A 253 -10.85 -5.97 32.00
N LEU A 254 -10.66 -6.92 32.91
CA LEU A 254 -9.45 -7.73 33.04
C LEU A 254 -9.84 -9.22 33.09
N PRO A 255 -8.93 -10.14 32.70
CA PRO A 255 -9.18 -11.57 32.74
C PRO A 255 -9.35 -12.07 34.17
N GLN A 256 -10.57 -12.53 34.49
CA GLN A 256 -10.93 -13.22 35.72
C GLN A 256 -11.43 -14.62 35.34
N ASN A 257 -10.80 -15.67 35.87
CA ASN A 257 -11.12 -17.08 35.54
C ASN A 257 -11.14 -17.39 34.02
N GLY A 258 -10.25 -16.75 33.25
CA GLY A 258 -10.15 -16.96 31.80
C GLY A 258 -11.22 -16.25 30.96
N ARG A 259 -11.91 -15.25 31.51
CA ARG A 259 -12.84 -14.37 30.77
C ARG A 259 -12.65 -12.93 31.21
N LEU A 260 -12.87 -11.97 30.31
CA LEU A 260 -12.97 -10.56 30.68
C LEU A 260 -14.14 -10.35 31.65
N ALA A 261 -13.89 -9.58 32.70
CA ALA A 261 -14.89 -9.14 33.66
C ALA A 261 -14.55 -7.73 34.17
N PRO A 262 -15.53 -6.92 34.57
CA PRO A 262 -15.31 -5.56 35.06
C PRO A 262 -14.28 -5.48 36.19
N ALA A 263 -13.43 -4.47 36.11
CA ALA A 263 -12.40 -4.15 37.09
C ALA A 263 -12.41 -2.65 37.40
N GLU A 264 -11.98 -2.28 38.60
CA GLU A 264 -11.76 -0.89 38.99
C GLU A 264 -10.26 -0.56 38.96
N LEU A 265 -9.93 0.74 38.85
CA LEU A 265 -8.56 1.22 39.01
C LEU A 265 -8.09 1.06 40.46
N GLY A 266 -6.82 0.74 40.65
CA GLY A 266 -6.20 0.62 41.97
C GLY A 266 -6.10 1.96 42.71
N PRO A 267 -5.81 1.94 44.04
CA PRO A 267 -5.69 3.17 44.83
C PRO A 267 -4.62 4.13 44.29
N GLY A 268 -5.07 5.29 43.78
CA GLY A 268 -4.21 6.32 43.20
C GLY A 268 -3.79 6.07 41.75
N GLU A 269 -4.25 4.98 41.12
CA GLU A 269 -4.11 4.78 39.68
C GLU A 269 -5.04 5.73 38.90
N LYS A 270 -4.59 6.20 37.74
CA LYS A 270 -5.34 7.09 36.83
C LYS A 270 -5.00 6.79 35.37
N LEU A 271 -5.79 7.31 34.43
CA LEU A 271 -5.43 7.24 33.01
C LEU A 271 -4.13 7.98 32.71
N ASN A 272 -3.36 7.42 31.77
CA ASN A 272 -2.19 8.04 31.17
C ASN A 272 -2.62 8.94 30.00
N GLU A 273 -3.01 10.17 30.31
CA GLU A 273 -3.45 11.15 29.30
C GLU A 273 -2.35 11.46 28.27
N ASN A 274 -1.06 11.35 28.65
CA ASN A 274 0.06 11.51 27.73
C ASN A 274 0.12 10.37 26.71
N ALA A 275 -0.07 9.13 27.13
CA ALA A 275 -0.13 7.98 26.24
C ALA A 275 -1.35 8.05 25.30
N LEU A 276 -2.52 8.43 25.82
CA LEU A 276 -3.73 8.63 24.99
C LEU A 276 -3.56 9.74 23.94
N THR A 277 -2.84 10.81 24.29
CA THR A 277 -2.47 11.86 23.33
C THR A 277 -1.47 11.35 22.29
N ALA A 278 -0.50 10.52 22.70
CA ALA A 278 0.45 9.90 21.77
C ALA A 278 -0.22 8.89 20.81
N VAL A 279 -1.28 8.18 21.24
CA VAL A 279 -2.12 7.36 20.34
C VAL A 279 -2.75 8.24 19.28
N ARG A 280 -3.37 9.37 19.66
CA ARG A 280 -3.98 10.33 18.72
C ARG A 280 -2.99 10.80 17.64
N THR A 281 -1.78 11.24 18.03
CA THR A 281 -0.74 11.63 17.07
C THR A 281 -0.28 10.46 16.18
N ALA A 282 -0.20 9.25 16.72
CA ALA A 282 0.22 8.06 15.96
C ALA A 282 -0.85 7.53 14.98
N LEU A 283 -2.10 7.99 15.09
CA LEU A 283 -3.18 7.71 14.13
C LEU A 283 -3.17 8.69 12.94
N ASP A 284 -2.78 9.94 13.19
CA ASP A 284 -2.53 11.00 12.19
C ASP A 284 -1.30 10.66 11.34
N GLU A 285 -0.16 10.43 12.01
CA GLU A 285 1.14 10.12 11.41
C GLU A 285 1.35 8.60 11.34
N LEU A 286 0.48 7.86 10.66
CA LEU A 286 0.52 6.40 10.63
C LEU A 286 1.65 5.88 9.73
N GLN A 287 2.83 5.72 10.33
CA GLN A 287 4.02 5.25 9.63
C GLN A 287 3.87 3.81 9.11
N LEU A 288 3.77 3.67 7.80
CA LEU A 288 3.95 2.41 7.08
C LEU A 288 5.43 2.15 6.80
N VAL A 289 5.81 0.87 6.67
CA VAL A 289 7.11 0.46 6.12
C VAL A 289 6.97 -0.28 4.79
N ASP A 290 5.84 -0.93 4.56
CA ASP A 290 5.61 -1.88 3.46
C ASP A 290 4.09 -2.09 3.29
N VAL A 291 3.65 -2.57 2.12
CA VAL A 291 2.24 -2.92 1.82
C VAL A 291 2.19 -4.18 0.96
N VAL A 292 1.30 -5.11 1.31
CA VAL A 292 1.12 -6.36 0.57
C VAL A 292 -0.26 -6.40 -0.05
N LYS A 293 -0.33 -6.53 -1.38
CA LYS A 293 -1.61 -6.63 -2.08
C LYS A 293 -2.36 -7.91 -1.68
N LYS A 294 -3.64 -7.78 -1.33
CA LYS A 294 -4.55 -8.90 -1.07
C LYS A 294 -4.78 -9.68 -2.38
N PRO A 295 -4.94 -11.02 -2.32
CA PRO A 295 -5.37 -11.80 -3.48
C PRO A 295 -6.69 -11.28 -4.08
N ALA A 296 -6.81 -11.36 -5.41
CA ALA A 296 -8.00 -10.92 -6.13
C ALA A 296 -9.27 -11.59 -5.57
N GLY A 297 -10.34 -10.79 -5.38
CA GLY A 297 -11.61 -11.26 -4.83
C GLY A 297 -11.67 -11.33 -3.30
N LEU A 298 -10.53 -11.36 -2.58
CA LEU A 298 -10.55 -11.38 -1.10
C LEU A 298 -11.18 -10.10 -0.52
N ALA A 299 -10.94 -8.95 -1.14
CA ALA A 299 -11.53 -7.67 -0.75
C ALA A 299 -13.07 -7.70 -0.79
N GLU A 300 -13.66 -8.27 -1.85
CA GLU A 300 -15.12 -8.40 -1.97
C GLU A 300 -15.69 -9.39 -0.94
N ASN A 301 -15.00 -10.50 -0.69
CA ASN A 301 -15.39 -11.47 0.34
C ASN A 301 -15.45 -10.82 1.74
N LEU A 302 -14.49 -9.94 2.06
CA LEU A 302 -14.41 -9.25 3.34
C LEU A 302 -15.54 -8.22 3.57
N LYS A 303 -16.25 -7.77 2.52
CA LYS A 303 -17.43 -6.91 2.66
C LYS A 303 -18.65 -7.65 3.21
N VAL A 304 -18.67 -8.98 3.16
CA VAL A 304 -19.79 -9.82 3.62
C VAL A 304 -19.49 -10.37 5.01
N GLU A 305 -20.09 -9.76 6.05
CA GLU A 305 -19.87 -10.16 7.44
C GLU A 305 -20.07 -11.67 7.67
N GLY A 306 -19.07 -12.31 8.28
CA GLY A 306 -19.13 -13.71 8.69
C GLY A 306 -18.93 -14.75 7.58
N GLN A 307 -18.75 -14.37 6.31
CA GLN A 307 -18.45 -15.29 5.21
C GLN A 307 -16.94 -15.49 5.02
N PHE A 308 -16.35 -16.30 5.90
CA PHE A 308 -14.97 -16.76 5.82
C PHE A 308 -14.94 -18.20 5.32
N ASN A 309 -15.20 -18.40 4.03
CA ASN A 309 -15.34 -19.73 3.42
C ASN A 309 -14.81 -19.82 1.98
N ASN A 310 -13.97 -18.86 1.59
CA ASN A 310 -13.50 -18.65 0.22
C ASN A 310 -11.95 -18.63 0.12
N GLU A 311 -11.46 -18.63 -1.11
CA GLU A 311 -10.06 -18.40 -1.50
C GLU A 311 -9.50 -17.10 -0.88
N GLY A 312 -8.22 -17.12 -0.46
CA GLY A 312 -7.56 -16.02 0.25
C GLY A 312 -7.70 -16.04 1.78
N LEU A 313 -8.43 -16.99 2.36
CA LEU A 313 -8.43 -17.18 3.83
C LEU A 313 -7.05 -17.52 4.39
N ASP A 314 -6.26 -18.29 3.63
CA ASP A 314 -4.91 -18.67 4.02
C ASP A 314 -3.98 -17.45 4.13
N THR A 315 -4.17 -16.41 3.31
CA THR A 315 -3.37 -15.16 3.42
C THR A 315 -3.79 -14.30 4.60
N LEU A 316 -5.08 -14.30 4.97
CA LEU A 316 -5.54 -13.70 6.22
C LEU A 316 -4.84 -14.37 7.40
N ILE A 317 -4.93 -15.70 7.50
CA ILE A 317 -4.33 -16.48 8.61
C ILE A 317 -2.80 -16.33 8.63
N LEU A 318 -2.15 -16.39 7.46
CA LEU A 318 -0.69 -16.24 7.34
C LEU A 318 -0.20 -14.88 7.84
N ASN A 319 -0.98 -13.82 7.63
CA ASN A 319 -0.69 -12.45 8.03
C ASN A 319 -1.27 -12.10 9.42
N GLY A 320 -1.81 -13.08 10.15
CA GLY A 320 -2.29 -12.91 11.53
C GLY A 320 -3.71 -12.33 11.66
N PHE A 321 -4.56 -12.53 10.67
CA PHE A 321 -5.97 -12.13 10.69
C PHE A 321 -6.86 -13.37 10.75
N LEU A 322 -7.59 -13.53 11.86
CA LEU A 322 -8.22 -14.79 12.24
C LEU A 322 -9.75 -14.63 12.34
N PRO A 323 -10.56 -15.53 11.76
CA PRO A 323 -12.00 -15.52 11.98
C PRO A 323 -12.34 -16.04 13.38
N TYR A 324 -13.03 -15.24 14.18
CA TYR A 324 -13.37 -15.52 15.58
C TYR A 324 -14.86 -15.28 15.88
N GLY A 325 -15.37 -15.89 16.96
CA GLY A 325 -16.80 -15.89 17.28
C GLY A 325 -17.59 -16.97 16.54
N THR A 326 -18.93 -16.93 16.63
CA THR A 326 -19.78 -18.08 16.23
C THR A 326 -20.99 -17.77 15.35
N LYS A 327 -21.46 -16.51 15.21
CA LYS A 327 -22.46 -16.03 14.22
C LYS A 327 -22.78 -14.52 14.38
N PRO A 328 -22.53 -13.68 13.35
CA PRO A 328 -21.51 -13.88 12.33
C PRO A 328 -20.13 -14.09 12.99
N MET A 329 -19.20 -14.74 12.30
CA MET A 329 -17.80 -14.64 12.68
C MET A 329 -17.32 -13.21 12.41
N LYS A 330 -16.37 -12.71 13.20
CA LYS A 330 -15.67 -11.45 12.96
C LYS A 330 -14.18 -11.72 12.75
N LEU A 331 -13.56 -10.98 11.84
CA LEU A 331 -12.10 -10.99 11.70
C LEU A 331 -11.49 -10.31 12.93
N ILE A 332 -10.45 -10.89 13.52
CA ILE A 332 -9.64 -10.31 14.60
C ILE A 332 -8.16 -10.30 14.20
N GLY A 333 -7.37 -9.41 14.79
CA GLY A 333 -5.91 -9.51 14.73
C GLY A 333 -5.41 -10.65 15.62
N ASP A 334 -4.20 -11.15 15.39
CA ASP A 334 -3.54 -12.09 16.30
C ASP A 334 -2.92 -11.40 17.51
N SER A 335 -2.79 -10.07 17.46
CA SER A 335 -2.10 -9.24 18.46
C SER A 335 -2.94 -8.04 18.89
N GLY A 336 -4.25 -8.24 19.00
CA GLY A 336 -5.19 -7.24 19.51
C GLY A 336 -5.81 -6.34 18.43
N GLU A 337 -6.64 -5.42 18.88
CA GLU A 337 -7.27 -4.41 18.02
C GLU A 337 -7.56 -3.12 18.80
N ILE A 338 -7.69 -2.01 18.07
CA ILE A 338 -8.23 -0.76 18.59
C ILE A 338 -9.41 -0.33 17.70
N SER A 339 -10.51 0.10 18.33
CA SER A 339 -11.60 0.81 17.65
C SER A 339 -11.56 2.29 18.03
N ILE A 340 -11.56 3.18 17.06
CA ILE A 340 -11.55 4.63 17.21
C ILE A 340 -12.87 5.17 16.67
N HIS A 341 -13.61 5.89 17.49
CA HIS A 341 -14.87 6.52 17.14
C HIS A 341 -14.66 8.02 16.94
N THR A 342 -15.32 8.58 15.93
CA THR A 342 -15.12 9.98 15.51
C THR A 342 -16.43 10.78 15.44
N ARG A 343 -16.34 12.10 15.63
CA ARG A 343 -17.46 13.05 15.73
C ARG A 343 -18.34 13.09 14.48
N ASP A 344 -17.76 12.83 13.31
CA ASP A 344 -18.41 12.65 12.02
C ASP A 344 -19.19 11.32 11.89
N ALA A 345 -19.30 10.55 12.98
CA ALA A 345 -19.95 9.25 13.07
C ALA A 345 -19.32 8.14 12.23
N VAL A 346 -17.99 8.22 12.03
CA VAL A 346 -17.19 7.13 11.49
C VAL A 346 -16.53 6.36 12.65
N LYS A 347 -16.36 5.05 12.47
CA LYS A 347 -15.61 4.17 13.37
C LYS A 347 -14.52 3.45 12.59
N TYR A 348 -13.28 3.69 12.95
CA TYR A 348 -12.12 2.97 12.43
C TYR A 348 -11.81 1.80 13.34
N ARG A 349 -11.55 0.63 12.78
CA ARG A 349 -11.10 -0.56 13.51
C ARG A 349 -9.77 -1.02 12.92
N LEU A 350 -8.71 -0.88 13.70
CA LEU A 350 -7.35 -1.29 13.36
C LEU A 350 -7.10 -2.65 14.01
N LEU A 351 -6.91 -3.67 13.17
CA LEU A 351 -6.61 -5.05 13.58
C LEU A 351 -5.10 -5.25 13.47
N PHE A 352 -4.45 -5.65 14.56
CA PHE A 352 -3.01 -5.89 14.56
C PHE A 352 -2.74 -7.38 14.35
N GLY A 353 -2.20 -7.69 13.19
CA GLY A 353 -1.84 -9.04 12.78
C GLY A 353 -0.41 -9.41 13.14
N LYS A 354 0.12 -10.32 12.34
CA LYS A 354 1.33 -11.08 12.65
C LYS A 354 2.58 -10.21 12.71
N GLU A 355 3.41 -10.53 13.68
CA GLU A 355 4.76 -10.01 13.83
C GLU A 355 5.73 -10.67 12.84
N GLN A 356 6.55 -9.86 12.18
CA GLN A 356 7.56 -10.30 11.23
C GLN A 356 8.91 -9.64 11.58
N ASP A 357 9.99 -10.40 11.39
CA ASP A 357 11.35 -9.86 11.38
C ASP A 357 11.57 -9.02 10.12
N GLY A 358 11.88 -7.73 10.30
CA GLY A 358 12.22 -6.79 9.25
C GLY A 358 13.73 -6.56 9.08
N GLY A 359 14.58 -7.37 9.73
CA GLY A 359 16.03 -7.26 9.62
C GLY A 359 16.55 -5.94 10.20
N ALA A 360 17.25 -5.16 9.38
CA ALA A 360 17.85 -3.88 9.79
C ALA A 360 16.81 -2.83 10.24
N ASP A 361 15.59 -2.86 9.68
CA ASP A 361 14.47 -2.00 10.09
C ASP A 361 13.77 -2.48 11.39
N GLY A 362 14.22 -3.59 11.97
CA GLY A 362 13.68 -4.16 13.21
C GLY A 362 12.36 -4.90 13.01
N THR A 363 11.65 -5.12 14.12
CA THR A 363 10.39 -5.86 14.11
C THR A 363 9.27 -5.04 13.44
N ARG A 364 8.53 -5.65 12.53
CA ARG A 364 7.38 -5.05 11.84
C ARG A 364 6.12 -5.90 12.01
N ARG A 365 4.93 -5.31 11.81
CA ARG A 365 3.65 -5.97 12.06
C ARG A 365 2.63 -5.70 10.97
N PHE A 366 1.87 -6.70 10.58
CA PHE A 366 0.72 -6.51 9.68
C PHE A 366 -0.42 -5.74 10.36
N LEU A 367 -1.08 -4.89 9.57
CA LEU A 367 -2.23 -4.09 9.96
C LEU A 367 -3.34 -4.25 8.91
N MET A 368 -4.57 -4.48 9.37
CA MET A 368 -5.77 -4.30 8.56
C MET A 368 -6.64 -3.20 9.18
N ILE A 369 -7.22 -2.37 8.32
CA ILE A 369 -8.13 -1.30 8.71
C ILE A 369 -9.51 -1.66 8.15
N GLN A 370 -10.54 -1.53 8.99
CA GLN A 370 -11.95 -1.60 8.60
C GLN A 370 -12.63 -0.32 9.05
N VAL A 371 -13.54 0.22 8.23
CA VAL A 371 -14.28 1.43 8.58
C VAL A 371 -15.78 1.12 8.61
N GLU A 372 -16.44 1.52 9.69
CA GLU A 372 -17.86 1.24 9.97
C GLU A 372 -18.60 2.57 10.23
N LEU A 373 -19.91 2.61 9.95
CA LEU A 373 -20.77 3.72 10.36
C LEU A 373 -21.08 3.59 11.85
N ASP A 374 -20.67 4.59 12.65
CA ASP A 374 -21.07 4.67 14.05
C ASP A 374 -22.49 5.23 14.19
N ARG A 375 -23.46 4.31 14.15
CA ARG A 375 -24.88 4.65 14.36
C ARG A 375 -25.18 5.26 15.73
N ALA A 376 -24.34 5.05 16.75
CA ALA A 376 -24.53 5.69 18.05
C ALA A 376 -24.10 7.16 18.01
N ALA A 377 -22.96 7.47 17.38
CA ALA A 377 -22.45 8.83 17.21
C ALA A 377 -23.27 9.70 16.23
N LEU A 378 -24.17 9.12 15.43
CA LEU A 378 -25.17 9.90 14.68
C LEU A 378 -26.18 10.59 15.61
N GLY A 379 -26.51 9.99 16.76
CA GLY A 379 -27.61 10.43 17.64
C GLY A 379 -28.99 10.20 17.03
N ALA A 380 -30.06 10.43 17.80
CA ALA A 380 -31.40 10.55 17.23
C ALA A 380 -31.66 12.03 16.87
N PRO A 381 -32.36 12.34 15.76
CA PRO A 381 -32.74 13.72 15.46
C PRO A 381 -33.65 14.27 16.57
N GLU A 382 -33.33 15.45 17.09
CA GLU A 382 -34.15 16.12 18.10
C GLU A 382 -35.47 16.59 17.49
N MET A 383 -36.53 15.81 17.70
CA MET A 383 -37.89 16.12 17.23
C MET A 383 -38.76 16.62 18.37
N THR A 384 -39.45 17.75 18.14
CA THR A 384 -40.49 18.26 19.04
C THR A 384 -41.84 17.66 18.65
N ALA A 385 -42.58 17.10 19.61
CA ALA A 385 -43.89 16.53 19.36
C ALA A 385 -44.88 17.60 18.86
N VAL A 386 -45.55 17.34 17.73
CA VAL A 386 -46.53 18.28 17.16
C VAL A 386 -47.80 18.29 18.02
N PRO A 387 -48.25 19.44 18.55
CA PRO A 387 -49.48 19.51 19.34
C PRO A 387 -50.72 19.10 18.54
N GLU A 388 -51.61 18.33 19.18
CA GLU A 388 -52.93 18.01 18.61
C GLU A 388 -53.87 19.22 18.69
N LEU A 389 -54.56 19.52 17.59
CA LEU A 389 -55.65 20.50 17.57
C LEU A 389 -56.84 19.96 18.35
N LYS A 390 -57.09 20.51 19.55
CA LYS A 390 -58.31 20.28 20.33
C LYS A 390 -59.20 21.51 20.20
N GLU A 391 -60.30 21.38 19.47
CA GLU A 391 -61.30 22.45 19.35
C GLU A 391 -62.00 22.68 20.70
N GLY A 392 -61.96 23.93 21.17
CA GLY A 392 -62.55 24.36 22.43
C GLY A 392 -62.39 25.87 22.65
N ASP A 393 -63.36 26.47 23.35
CA ASP A 393 -63.45 27.93 23.50
C ASP A 393 -62.20 28.55 24.15
N GLY A 394 -61.53 29.44 23.40
CA GLY A 394 -60.41 30.27 23.88
C GLY A 394 -59.08 30.09 23.16
N VAL A 395 -58.93 29.12 22.26
CA VAL A 395 -57.68 28.89 21.50
C VAL A 395 -57.64 29.76 20.24
N ASP A 396 -56.57 30.54 20.07
CA ASP A 396 -56.28 31.26 18.82
C ASP A 396 -55.77 30.26 17.77
N VAL A 397 -56.71 29.70 17.01
CA VAL A 397 -56.46 28.65 15.99
C VAL A 397 -55.39 29.08 14.98
N LYS A 398 -55.28 30.38 14.67
CA LYS A 398 -54.28 30.88 13.74
C LYS A 398 -52.87 30.80 14.33
N LYS A 399 -52.68 31.28 15.56
CA LYS A 399 -51.38 31.19 16.26
C LYS A 399 -50.96 29.73 16.48
N LEU A 400 -51.90 28.87 16.87
CA LEU A 400 -51.60 27.44 17.05
C LEU A 400 -51.23 26.76 15.73
N ALA A 401 -51.85 27.14 14.60
CA ALA A 401 -51.46 26.66 13.28
C ALA A 401 -50.07 27.16 12.84
N GLU A 402 -49.72 28.42 13.14
CA GLU A 402 -48.39 28.99 12.91
C GLU A 402 -47.31 28.28 13.75
N GLU A 403 -47.60 27.97 15.02
CA GLU A 403 -46.73 27.21 15.92
C GLU A 403 -46.54 25.76 15.45
N ILE A 404 -47.62 25.07 15.06
CA ILE A 404 -47.57 23.72 14.47
C ILE A 404 -46.74 23.71 13.18
N ALA A 405 -46.86 24.74 12.34
CA ALA A 405 -46.07 24.87 11.12
C ALA A 405 -44.59 25.09 11.42
N ALA A 406 -44.26 25.90 12.43
CA ALA A 406 -42.90 26.12 12.89
C ALA A 406 -42.26 24.84 13.48
N ILE A 407 -43.00 24.09 14.30
CA ILE A 407 -42.54 22.80 14.87
C ILE A 407 -42.28 21.77 13.76
N LYS A 408 -43.19 21.64 12.78
CA LYS A 408 -42.99 20.75 11.63
C LYS A 408 -41.74 21.14 10.84
N LEU A 409 -41.59 22.42 10.49
CA LEU A 409 -40.41 22.93 9.79
C LEU A 409 -39.11 22.72 10.58
N ALA A 410 -39.14 22.79 11.91
CA ALA A 410 -37.99 22.50 12.76
C ALA A 410 -37.64 21.00 12.75
N ASN A 411 -38.65 20.12 12.86
CA ASN A 411 -38.45 18.66 12.78
C ASN A 411 -37.96 18.22 11.40
N ASP A 412 -38.49 18.80 10.32
CA ASP A 412 -38.07 18.52 8.95
C ASP A 412 -36.59 18.90 8.77
N ARG A 413 -36.18 20.08 9.25
CA ARG A 413 -34.77 20.51 9.25
C ARG A 413 -33.87 19.60 10.09
N ALA A 414 -34.32 19.16 11.27
CA ALA A 414 -33.57 18.23 12.12
C ALA A 414 -33.38 16.86 11.45
N LEU A 415 -34.41 16.39 10.73
CA LEU A 415 -34.35 15.15 9.97
C LEU A 415 -33.44 15.26 8.73
N ASP A 416 -33.48 16.38 8.03
CA ASP A 416 -32.62 16.61 6.86
C ASP A 416 -31.15 16.77 7.27
N ALA A 417 -30.84 17.49 8.36
CA ALA A 417 -29.49 17.57 8.92
C ALA A 417 -28.97 16.20 9.40
N TYR A 418 -29.84 15.38 10.01
CA TYR A 418 -29.51 14.00 10.37
C TYR A 418 -29.16 13.15 9.13
N ARG A 419 -29.98 13.22 8.07
CA ARG A 419 -29.74 12.53 6.80
C ARG A 419 -28.46 13.01 6.12
N GLU A 420 -28.16 14.31 6.18
CA GLU A 420 -26.92 14.86 5.64
C GLU A 420 -25.71 14.28 6.38
N LYS A 421 -25.73 14.24 7.71
CA LYS A 421 -24.69 13.59 8.53
C LYS A 421 -24.55 12.10 8.22
N GLU A 422 -25.64 11.34 8.17
CA GLU A 422 -25.62 9.91 7.84
C GLU A 422 -25.05 9.67 6.43
N ASN A 423 -25.46 10.46 5.43
CA ASN A 423 -24.95 10.34 4.07
C ASN A 423 -23.47 10.73 3.95
N ALA A 424 -23.01 11.76 4.66
CA ALA A 424 -21.60 12.15 4.67
C ALA A 424 -20.73 11.05 5.30
N ALA A 425 -21.15 10.53 6.46
CA ALA A 425 -20.48 9.42 7.14
C ALA A 425 -20.43 8.16 6.26
N MET A 426 -21.54 7.78 5.61
CA MET A 426 -21.58 6.64 4.69
C MET A 426 -20.67 6.80 3.47
N ARG A 427 -20.52 8.02 2.93
CA ARG A 427 -19.56 8.29 1.84
C ARG A 427 -18.13 8.08 2.30
N LYS A 428 -17.73 8.67 3.42
CA LYS A 428 -16.38 8.48 4.00
C LYS A 428 -16.10 7.02 4.34
N VAL A 429 -17.07 6.30 4.90
CA VAL A 429 -16.98 4.84 5.14
C VAL A 429 -16.74 4.07 3.83
N PHE A 430 -17.44 4.41 2.73
CA PHE A 430 -17.25 3.76 1.44
C PHE A 430 -15.88 4.07 0.82
N GLU A 431 -15.46 5.34 0.85
CA GLU A 431 -14.18 5.83 0.33
C GLU A 431 -13.00 5.18 1.06
N MET A 432 -12.99 5.23 2.40
CA MET A 432 -11.95 4.63 3.22
C MET A 432 -11.87 3.11 3.06
N ASN A 433 -13.00 2.40 3.08
CA ASN A 433 -12.98 0.96 2.81
C ASN A 433 -12.51 0.63 1.39
N SER A 434 -12.73 1.51 0.40
CA SER A 434 -12.20 1.33 -0.95
C SER A 434 -10.68 1.56 -0.99
N ARG A 435 -10.17 2.57 -0.28
CA ARG A 435 -8.72 2.82 -0.09
C ARG A 435 -8.01 1.62 0.57
N PHE A 436 -8.64 0.98 1.56
CA PHE A 436 -8.08 -0.15 2.31
C PHE A 436 -8.40 -1.55 1.74
N ALA A 437 -9.30 -1.63 0.75
CA ALA A 437 -9.85 -2.88 0.21
C ALA A 437 -8.76 -3.87 -0.21
N ASP A 438 -7.79 -3.40 -0.98
CA ASP A 438 -6.82 -4.24 -1.69
C ASP A 438 -5.51 -4.47 -0.92
N TRP A 439 -5.33 -3.90 0.28
CA TRP A 439 -4.01 -3.85 0.93
C TRP A 439 -3.97 -4.46 2.33
N TYR A 440 -2.96 -5.26 2.62
CA TYR A 440 -2.44 -5.43 3.98
C TYR A 440 -1.38 -4.36 4.20
N TYR A 441 -1.46 -3.63 5.30
CA TYR A 441 -0.47 -2.64 5.68
C TYR A 441 0.60 -3.29 6.56
N VAL A 442 1.81 -2.77 6.54
CA VAL A 442 2.88 -3.18 7.46
C VAL A 442 3.41 -1.95 8.18
N ILE A 443 3.41 -1.99 9.51
CA ILE A 443 3.85 -0.89 10.38
C ILE A 443 5.08 -1.30 11.22
N PRO A 444 5.94 -0.35 11.65
CA PRO A 444 6.96 -0.61 12.66
C PRO A 444 6.32 -1.08 13.97
N ASN A 445 7.02 -1.96 14.70
CA ASN A 445 6.55 -2.40 16.02
C ASN A 445 6.51 -1.24 17.04
N GLU A 446 7.33 -0.21 16.86
CA GLU A 446 7.28 1.04 17.64
C GLU A 446 5.95 1.77 17.42
N GLN A 447 5.43 1.81 16.19
CA GLN A 447 4.15 2.43 15.88
C GLN A 447 2.99 1.61 16.49
N TYR A 448 3.07 0.29 16.40
CA TYR A 448 2.16 -0.62 17.11
C TYR A 448 2.18 -0.35 18.62
N GLN A 449 3.34 -0.22 19.27
CA GLN A 449 3.45 0.04 20.72
C GLN A 449 3.03 1.46 21.16
N LYS A 450 2.98 2.43 20.23
CA LYS A 450 2.38 3.75 20.49
C LYS A 450 0.85 3.68 20.48
N ILE A 451 0.27 2.98 19.50
CA ILE A 451 -1.18 2.92 19.26
C ILE A 451 -1.84 1.89 20.20
N MET A 452 -1.27 0.70 20.34
CA MET A 452 -1.85 -0.41 21.10
C MET A 452 -1.35 -0.37 22.56
N LEU A 453 -2.12 0.28 23.43
CA LEU A 453 -1.77 0.42 24.84
C LEU A 453 -2.14 -0.84 25.64
N SER A 454 -1.15 -1.46 26.28
CA SER A 454 -1.37 -2.43 27.36
C SER A 454 -1.84 -1.72 28.64
N LYS A 455 -2.30 -2.49 29.64
CA LYS A 455 -2.71 -1.97 30.95
C LYS A 455 -1.66 -1.02 31.57
N GLU A 456 -0.39 -1.41 31.54
CA GLU A 456 0.74 -0.69 32.16
C GLU A 456 1.09 0.62 31.43
N ARG A 457 0.60 0.78 30.20
CA ARG A 457 0.78 1.99 29.39
C ARG A 457 -0.44 2.90 29.47
N LEU A 458 -1.64 2.32 29.53
CA LEU A 458 -2.92 3.03 29.67
C LEU A 458 -3.11 3.64 31.06
N ILE A 459 -2.55 3.03 32.12
CA ILE A 459 -2.75 3.43 33.52
C ILE A 459 -1.42 3.91 34.14
N GLU A 460 -1.42 5.12 34.67
CA GLU A 460 -0.34 5.65 35.52
C GLU A 460 -0.60 5.27 36.98
N SER A 461 0.38 4.63 37.62
CA SER A 461 0.45 4.46 39.08
C SER A 461 1.00 5.74 39.75
N PRO A 462 0.67 6.02 41.03
CA PRO A 462 1.13 7.23 41.70
C PRO A 462 2.65 7.19 41.94
N ALA A 463 3.30 8.35 41.73
CA ALA A 463 4.76 8.50 41.86
C ALA A 463 5.24 8.11 43.27
N GLY A 464 5.96 6.99 43.36
CA GLY A 464 6.37 6.37 44.62
C GLY A 464 6.02 4.88 44.72
N ALA A 465 5.05 4.40 43.94
CA ALA A 465 4.96 2.97 43.64
C ALA A 465 6.20 2.54 42.84
N ALA A 466 6.84 1.43 43.23
CA ALA A 466 8.11 1.01 42.66
C ALA A 466 7.97 0.75 41.15
N ALA A 467 8.90 1.28 40.36
CA ALA A 467 9.00 0.95 38.94
C ALA A 467 9.23 -0.56 38.80
N GLY A 468 8.22 -1.27 38.29
CA GLY A 468 8.39 -2.65 37.83
C GLY A 468 9.49 -2.71 36.77
N PRO A 469 10.22 -3.83 36.65
CA PRO A 469 11.33 -3.91 35.73
C PRO A 469 10.84 -3.65 34.30
N LYS A 470 11.55 -2.79 33.57
CA LYS A 470 11.38 -2.62 32.13
C LYS A 470 11.43 -4.01 31.47
N PRO A 471 10.63 -4.30 30.43
CA PRO A 471 10.66 -5.59 29.75
C PRO A 471 12.05 -5.81 29.16
N ASN A 472 12.85 -6.62 29.86
CA ASN A 472 14.17 -6.98 29.41
C ASN A 472 14.04 -8.13 28.41
N GLN A 473 14.64 -7.97 27.23
CA GLN A 473 14.74 -9.05 26.25
C GLN A 473 15.48 -10.25 26.88
N SER A 474 15.21 -11.45 26.36
CA SER A 474 15.78 -12.76 26.77
C SER A 474 15.10 -13.43 27.98
N GLY A 475 14.35 -14.51 27.69
CA GLY A 475 13.65 -15.32 28.69
C GLY A 475 13.38 -16.75 28.22
N VAL A 476 14.41 -17.46 27.74
CA VAL A 476 14.30 -18.89 27.41
C VAL A 476 14.09 -19.70 28.71
N PRO A 477 13.13 -20.65 28.80
CA PRO A 477 12.92 -21.41 30.02
C PRO A 477 14.08 -22.36 30.32
N LEU A 478 14.84 -22.09 31.38
CA LEU A 478 15.88 -22.98 31.87
C LEU A 478 15.29 -24.08 32.76
N MET A 479 15.34 -25.33 32.31
CA MET A 479 15.06 -26.50 33.16
C MET A 479 16.18 -27.54 33.09
N LEU A 480 16.57 -28.01 34.28
CA LEU A 480 17.39 -29.19 34.58
C LEU A 480 18.90 -29.17 34.24
N GLN A 481 19.72 -29.01 35.28
CA GLN A 481 21.12 -29.46 35.29
C GLN A 481 21.20 -30.98 35.52
N GLY A 482 22.14 -31.67 34.85
CA GLY A 482 22.26 -33.13 34.95
C GLY A 482 23.54 -33.76 34.36
N LEU A 483 24.71 -33.41 34.92
CA LEU A 483 26.01 -34.11 34.80
C LEU A 483 26.76 -34.12 33.43
N PRO A 484 28.11 -34.27 33.42
CA PRO A 484 28.94 -34.07 32.22
C PRO A 484 29.39 -35.38 31.54
N GLY A 485 29.57 -35.38 30.22
CA GLY A 485 30.21 -36.50 29.51
C GLY A 485 30.40 -36.37 28.00
N ALA A 486 31.67 -36.44 27.57
CA ALA A 486 32.17 -36.83 26.25
C ALA A 486 31.76 -36.03 24.97
N ALA A 487 32.76 -35.47 24.30
CA ALA A 487 32.64 -34.84 22.98
C ALA A 487 32.51 -35.85 21.82
N LYS A 488 31.71 -35.50 20.80
CA LYS A 488 31.74 -36.06 19.44
C LYS A 488 31.46 -34.95 18.40
N PRO A 489 32.00 -35.05 17.17
CA PRO A 489 31.98 -33.95 16.19
C PRO A 489 30.60 -33.75 15.52
N PRO A 490 30.34 -32.57 14.93
CA PRO A 490 29.07 -32.27 14.28
C PRO A 490 28.90 -33.04 12.97
N VAL A 491 27.68 -33.50 12.72
CA VAL A 491 27.24 -34.09 11.45
C VAL A 491 26.79 -32.95 10.52
N THR A 492 27.31 -32.93 9.30
CA THR A 492 26.88 -32.01 8.24
C THR A 492 25.48 -32.33 7.75
N GLN A 493 24.60 -31.33 7.70
CA GLN A 493 23.35 -31.42 6.94
C GLN A 493 23.61 -30.97 5.49
N PRO A 494 23.09 -31.68 4.47
CA PRO A 494 23.18 -31.23 3.08
C PRO A 494 22.19 -30.09 2.80
N PRO A 495 22.48 -29.18 1.84
CA PRO A 495 21.64 -28.04 1.53
C PRO A 495 20.31 -28.46 0.87
N VAL A 496 19.25 -27.71 1.19
CA VAL A 496 17.92 -27.86 0.60
C VAL A 496 17.96 -27.37 -0.85
N GLN A 497 17.59 -28.22 -1.81
CA GLN A 497 17.51 -27.84 -3.22
C GLN A 497 16.26 -26.99 -3.48
N SER A 498 16.44 -25.89 -4.21
CA SER A 498 15.37 -25.05 -4.72
C SER A 498 14.54 -25.81 -5.77
N MET A 499 13.21 -25.79 -5.62
CA MET A 499 12.30 -26.32 -6.63
C MET A 499 12.15 -25.32 -7.78
N GLN A 500 12.63 -25.68 -8.96
CA GLN A 500 12.35 -24.95 -10.20
C GLN A 500 10.95 -25.32 -10.75
N PRO A 501 10.26 -24.42 -11.48
CA PRO A 501 8.98 -24.72 -12.11
C PRO A 501 9.15 -25.73 -13.26
N ALA A 502 8.24 -26.71 -13.36
CA ALA A 502 8.31 -27.76 -14.38
C ALA A 502 7.98 -27.22 -15.79
N THR A 503 8.95 -27.29 -16.71
CA THR A 503 8.74 -27.05 -18.14
C THR A 503 8.16 -28.29 -18.83
N LYS A 504 7.25 -28.04 -19.78
CA LYS A 504 6.51 -29.06 -20.53
C LYS A 504 7.38 -29.65 -21.65
N PRO A 505 7.61 -30.98 -21.73
CA PRO A 505 8.39 -31.56 -22.81
C PRO A 505 7.67 -31.48 -24.17
N ALA A 506 8.44 -31.13 -25.21
CA ALA A 506 8.00 -31.25 -26.60
C ALA A 506 8.07 -32.72 -27.06
N ALA A 507 7.28 -33.07 -28.08
CA ALA A 507 7.29 -34.39 -28.68
C ALA A 507 8.40 -34.52 -29.73
N GLU A 508 9.05 -35.68 -29.79
CA GLU A 508 9.92 -36.08 -30.91
C GLU A 508 9.55 -37.50 -31.38
N GLU A 509 9.66 -37.74 -32.69
CA GLU A 509 9.11 -38.91 -33.36
C GLU A 509 9.99 -40.17 -33.25
N ALA A 510 9.34 -41.33 -33.13
CA ALA A 510 9.95 -42.62 -33.49
C ALA A 510 8.93 -43.52 -34.22
N LYS A 511 9.38 -44.17 -35.30
CA LYS A 511 8.58 -44.99 -36.23
C LYS A 511 9.03 -46.48 -36.14
N PRO A 512 8.36 -47.46 -36.79
CA PRO A 512 7.54 -48.46 -36.10
C PRO A 512 8.00 -49.94 -36.36
N ALA A 513 7.07 -50.90 -36.13
CA ALA A 513 7.13 -52.37 -36.38
C ALA A 513 7.51 -53.24 -35.14
N ASP A 514 6.97 -54.44 -34.89
CA ASP A 514 5.82 -55.21 -35.45
C ASP A 514 5.45 -56.40 -34.51
N ALA A 515 4.26 -57.00 -34.72
CA ALA A 515 3.80 -58.36 -34.36
C ALA A 515 3.65 -58.83 -32.89
N GLY A 516 2.43 -59.25 -32.51
CA GLY A 516 2.18 -60.13 -31.36
C GLY A 516 0.74 -60.16 -30.79
N LYS A 517 -0.07 -61.16 -31.19
CA LYS A 517 -1.41 -61.53 -30.62
C LYS A 517 -1.34 -63.06 -30.30
N PRO A 518 -2.30 -63.74 -29.60
CA PRO A 518 -3.49 -63.28 -28.84
C PRO A 518 -3.73 -63.97 -27.46
N ALA A 519 -4.92 -63.68 -26.88
CA ALA A 519 -5.72 -64.42 -25.88
C ALA A 519 -5.57 -63.97 -24.40
N ASP A 520 -6.61 -63.98 -23.55
CA ASP A 520 -7.96 -64.57 -23.66
C ASP A 520 -9.06 -63.73 -22.95
N THR A 521 -10.35 -64.10 -23.11
CA THR A 521 -11.53 -63.46 -22.45
C THR A 521 -12.08 -64.37 -21.33
N PRO A 522 -12.80 -63.88 -20.29
CA PRO A 522 -14.20 -63.44 -20.40
C PRO A 522 -14.47 -62.15 -19.54
N GLU A 523 -15.66 -61.53 -19.39
CA GLU A 523 -17.03 -61.75 -19.90
C GLU A 523 -17.83 -60.41 -19.93
N LYS A 524 -19.15 -60.46 -20.17
CA LYS A 524 -20.12 -59.35 -19.99
C LYS A 524 -21.47 -59.96 -19.58
N PRO A 525 -22.24 -59.31 -18.68
CA PRO A 525 -23.62 -58.96 -19.04
C PRO A 525 -23.89 -57.47 -18.75
N ALA A 526 -24.41 -56.62 -19.65
CA ALA A 526 -25.59 -56.73 -20.53
C ALA A 526 -26.92 -56.69 -19.74
N GLU A 527 -27.95 -55.92 -20.12
CA GLU A 527 -28.09 -54.77 -21.04
C GLU A 527 -29.53 -54.25 -20.90
N GLU A 528 -29.80 -52.96 -20.72
CA GLU A 528 -31.10 -52.40 -21.14
C GLU A 528 -31.13 -50.88 -21.37
N LYS A 529 -31.77 -50.53 -22.48
CA LYS A 529 -32.07 -49.22 -23.11
C LYS A 529 -33.07 -49.57 -24.26
N PRO A 530 -33.71 -48.64 -25.01
CA PRO A 530 -33.83 -47.19 -24.85
C PRO A 530 -35.26 -46.64 -25.11
N LYS A 531 -35.44 -45.31 -25.06
CA LYS A 531 -36.03 -44.43 -26.12
C LYS A 531 -35.98 -42.97 -25.60
N SER A 532 -35.64 -41.88 -26.29
CA SER A 532 -35.64 -41.44 -27.71
C SER A 532 -36.76 -40.43 -27.98
N GLU A 533 -36.41 -39.15 -28.01
CA GLU A 533 -36.92 -38.06 -28.89
C GLU A 533 -36.04 -36.83 -28.54
N GLU A 534 -35.09 -36.37 -29.36
CA GLU A 534 -35.16 -35.77 -30.71
C GLU A 534 -35.15 -34.23 -30.64
N ALA A 535 -34.23 -33.62 -31.40
CA ALA A 535 -34.03 -32.17 -31.49
C ALA A 535 -34.35 -31.69 -32.91
N PRO A 536 -34.77 -30.43 -33.08
CA PRO A 536 -34.05 -29.56 -34.02
C PRO A 536 -33.90 -28.12 -33.49
N LYS A 537 -32.69 -27.55 -33.46
CA LYS A 537 -32.00 -26.76 -34.51
C LYS A 537 -32.18 -25.24 -34.40
N SER A 538 -31.07 -24.57 -34.69
CA SER A 538 -30.85 -23.13 -34.76
C SER A 538 -31.37 -22.48 -36.05
N GLU A 539 -31.77 -21.21 -35.97
CA GLU A 539 -31.72 -20.27 -37.11
C GLU A 539 -31.47 -18.82 -36.63
N THR A 540 -30.92 -17.99 -37.53
CA THR A 540 -30.24 -16.70 -37.26
C THR A 540 -31.20 -15.51 -37.51
N PRO A 541 -31.05 -14.33 -36.86
CA PRO A 541 -32.06 -13.26 -36.96
C PRO A 541 -31.95 -12.42 -38.24
N ALA A 542 -33.08 -11.87 -38.68
CA ALA A 542 -33.18 -10.96 -39.83
C ALA A 542 -33.78 -9.59 -39.44
N GLU A 543 -33.25 -8.56 -40.10
CA GLU A 543 -33.62 -7.14 -40.08
C GLU A 543 -35.12 -6.79 -39.99
N GLU A 544 -35.44 -5.73 -39.25
CA GLU A 544 -36.35 -4.68 -39.76
C GLU A 544 -35.95 -3.27 -39.24
N LYS A 545 -36.22 -2.24 -40.04
CA LYS A 545 -35.76 -0.84 -39.85
C LYS A 545 -36.74 0.05 -39.06
N PRO A 546 -36.27 1.16 -38.46
CA PRO A 546 -37.14 2.14 -37.81
C PRO A 546 -37.65 3.24 -38.79
N ALA A 547 -38.84 3.78 -38.47
CA ALA A 547 -39.35 5.08 -38.91
C ALA A 547 -39.63 5.91 -37.64
N ALA A 548 -39.02 7.07 -37.41
CA ALA A 548 -39.15 8.36 -38.11
C ALA A 548 -40.42 9.15 -37.72
N ASP A 549 -40.27 10.11 -36.80
CA ASP A 549 -40.76 11.49 -37.01
C ASP A 549 -39.91 12.50 -36.20
N ALA A 550 -39.94 13.78 -36.57
CA ALA A 550 -39.07 14.85 -36.06
C ALA A 550 -39.83 15.91 -35.22
N PRO A 551 -39.14 16.91 -34.63
CA PRO A 551 -38.94 18.14 -35.41
C PRO A 551 -37.60 18.90 -35.21
N LYS A 552 -37.29 19.73 -36.21
CA LYS A 552 -36.33 20.87 -36.23
C LYS A 552 -36.75 21.99 -35.26
N ALA A 553 -35.96 23.04 -34.95
CA ALA A 553 -34.52 23.32 -34.97
C ALA A 553 -34.32 24.78 -34.49
N GLU A 554 -33.14 25.14 -33.94
CA GLU A 554 -32.49 26.43 -34.17
C GLU A 554 -31.01 26.41 -33.69
N ALA A 555 -30.18 27.31 -34.24
CA ALA A 555 -28.73 27.38 -33.98
C ALA A 555 -28.36 28.73 -33.35
N PRO A 556 -27.13 28.86 -32.83
CA PRO A 556 -26.31 29.99 -33.31
C PRO A 556 -24.84 29.64 -33.61
N SER A 557 -24.19 30.55 -34.33
CA SER A 557 -22.83 30.43 -34.86
C SER A 557 -21.70 30.70 -33.86
N ALA A 558 -20.50 30.23 -34.20
CA ALA A 558 -19.27 30.52 -33.48
C ALA A 558 -18.70 31.92 -33.83
N GLU A 559 -18.00 32.53 -32.87
CA GLU A 559 -17.19 33.74 -33.05
C GLU A 559 -15.73 33.47 -32.62
N LYS A 560 -14.79 34.27 -33.13
CA LYS A 560 -13.35 33.95 -33.23
C LYS A 560 -12.52 34.82 -32.26
N PRO A 561 -11.51 34.29 -31.56
CA PRO A 561 -10.65 35.09 -30.68
C PRO A 561 -9.62 35.91 -31.46
N ALA A 562 -9.22 37.05 -30.87
CA ALA A 562 -8.23 37.98 -31.41
C ALA A 562 -6.96 38.05 -30.53
N GLU A 563 -5.82 38.35 -31.15
CA GLU A 563 -4.50 38.44 -30.51
C GLU A 563 -4.31 39.74 -29.69
N PRO A 564 -3.38 39.76 -28.71
CA PRO A 564 -3.01 40.97 -27.99
C PRO A 564 -1.91 41.78 -28.71
N ALA A 565 -2.03 43.11 -28.69
CA ALA A 565 -0.97 44.02 -29.10
C ALA A 565 -0.39 44.77 -27.89
N THR A 566 0.93 44.81 -27.80
CA THR A 566 1.72 45.51 -26.78
C THR A 566 1.90 47.00 -27.11
N GLU A 567 1.74 47.90 -26.14
CA GLU A 567 2.33 49.24 -26.23
C GLU A 567 2.59 49.88 -24.84
N THR A 568 3.72 50.59 -24.72
CA THR A 568 4.18 51.39 -23.55
C THR A 568 5.41 52.22 -24.00
N PRO A 569 5.82 53.31 -23.32
CA PRO A 569 5.11 54.23 -22.41
C PRO A 569 5.36 55.75 -22.71
N ALA A 570 4.89 56.62 -21.78
CA ALA A 570 5.41 57.97 -21.43
C ALA A 570 4.88 59.23 -22.19
N PRO A 571 4.99 60.47 -21.65
CA PRO A 571 5.32 60.95 -20.28
C PRO A 571 4.29 62.01 -19.72
N GLU A 572 4.74 62.85 -18.76
CA GLU A 572 4.10 64.07 -18.18
C GLU A 572 2.92 63.90 -17.18
N GLU A 573 2.68 64.80 -16.20
CA GLU A 573 3.58 65.60 -15.34
C GLU A 573 2.77 66.14 -14.11
N SER A 574 3.44 66.50 -13.02
CA SER A 574 3.03 67.43 -11.94
C SER A 574 1.58 67.46 -11.39
N LYS A 575 1.40 67.01 -10.14
CA LYS A 575 1.18 67.92 -8.97
C LYS A 575 1.22 67.22 -7.61
#